data_AF-A0A6I4RE58-F1
#
_entry.id   AF-A0A6I4RE58-F1
#
_cell.length_a   1.000
_cell.length_b   1.000
_cell.length_c   1.000
_cell.angle_alpha   90.00
_cell.angle_beta   90.00
_cell.angle_gamma   90.00
#
_symmetry.space_group_name_H-M   'P 1'
#
loop_
_entity.id
_entity.type
_entity.pdbx_description
1 polymer ?
#
loop_
_entity_poly.entity_id
_entity_poly.type
_entity_poly.pdbx_seq_one_letter_code
_entity_poly.pdbx_strand_id
1 'polypeptide(L)'
;MNILEKMEPYSGLSSWAIWESSNPNGLLEKEKDLIEDMDFNKYVGTLQQSNYVILAMNPGGAYNEEIALNSTRKIRTDNRKWSNFHNIGRSRDFLLGRAIMETKLKGSYMTDLFPIVGSKSNDIKKFINDKKNKTLVDNLIKEFDEEMNCLLPNEKEIRLICIGKDVFNWANKLLVENKNLKFNYCPHEFPHYSSANSGQVSNKENSEKFYPKVIKQKIKEYQLDLL
;
A
#
# COMPACT_ATOMS: atom_id res chain seq x y z
N MET A 1 13.69 18.31 -9.73
CA MET A 1 13.02 17.01 -9.88
C MET A 1 11.93 16.94 -8.83
N ASN A 2 10.68 16.75 -9.25
CA ASN A 2 9.55 16.57 -8.33
C ASN A 2 9.48 15.11 -7.83
N ILE A 3 8.60 14.84 -6.87
CA ILE A 3 8.51 13.50 -6.26
C ILE A 3 8.02 12.42 -7.22
N LEU A 4 7.19 12.77 -8.21
CA LEU A 4 6.70 11.83 -9.22
C LEU A 4 7.82 11.41 -10.19
N GLU A 5 8.66 12.36 -10.61
CA GLU A 5 9.84 12.09 -11.42
C GLU A 5 10.86 11.26 -10.63
N LYS A 6 11.09 11.62 -9.37
CA LYS A 6 12.00 10.90 -8.47
C LYS A 6 11.59 9.44 -8.27
N MET A 7 10.30 9.20 -8.08
CA MET A 7 9.74 7.88 -7.81
C MET A 7 9.27 7.13 -9.06
N GLU A 8 9.48 7.70 -10.26
CA GLU A 8 9.12 7.09 -11.53
C GLU A 8 9.60 5.63 -11.67
N PRO A 9 10.82 5.25 -11.23
CA PRO A 9 11.28 3.86 -11.32
C PRO A 9 10.38 2.85 -10.60
N TYR A 10 9.53 3.27 -9.66
CA TYR A 10 8.66 2.40 -8.85
C TYR A 10 7.17 2.56 -9.17
N SER A 11 6.84 3.43 -10.12
CA SER A 11 5.48 3.87 -10.43
C SER A 11 4.55 2.78 -10.98
N GLY A 12 5.07 1.60 -11.34
CA GLY A 12 4.27 0.48 -11.85
C GLY A 12 3.64 -0.39 -10.76
N LEU A 13 4.09 -0.26 -9.51
CA LEU A 13 3.67 -1.06 -8.35
C LEU A 13 3.33 -0.19 -7.14
N SER A 14 3.16 1.10 -7.38
CA SER A 14 2.92 2.07 -6.35
C SER A 14 1.89 3.09 -6.79
N SER A 15 1.36 3.77 -5.79
CA SER A 15 0.32 4.77 -5.92
C SER A 15 0.46 5.80 -4.81
N TRP A 16 -0.42 6.79 -4.82
CA TRP A 16 -0.50 7.80 -3.77
C TRP A 16 -1.89 7.78 -3.15
N ALA A 17 -1.96 8.00 -1.83
CA ALA A 17 -3.20 7.96 -1.06
C ALA A 17 -4.07 9.20 -1.32
N ILE A 18 -4.47 9.35 -2.56
CA ILE A 18 -5.32 10.39 -3.11
C ILE A 18 -6.34 9.67 -3.97
N TRP A 19 -7.59 10.13 -3.91
CA TRP A 19 -8.66 9.66 -4.77
C TRP A 19 -9.54 10.84 -5.14
N GLU A 20 -9.93 10.91 -6.40
CA GLU A 20 -10.95 11.83 -6.90
C GLU A 20 -12.29 11.09 -7.00
N SER A 21 -13.38 11.83 -6.75
CA SER A 21 -14.74 11.31 -6.85
C SER A 21 -15.46 11.91 -8.05
N SER A 22 -16.12 11.06 -8.83
CA SER A 22 -17.09 11.46 -9.86
C SER A 22 -18.46 11.80 -9.28
N ASN A 23 -18.69 11.55 -7.98
CA ASN A 23 -19.92 11.91 -7.31
C ASN A 23 -20.03 13.44 -7.18
N PRO A 24 -21.15 14.08 -7.56
CA PRO A 24 -21.32 15.54 -7.47
C PRO A 24 -21.13 16.13 -6.06
N ASN A 25 -21.30 15.32 -5.01
CA ASN A 25 -21.06 15.73 -3.63
C ASN A 25 -19.59 15.56 -3.18
N GLY A 26 -18.72 15.05 -4.05
CA GLY A 26 -17.30 14.78 -3.78
C GLY A 26 -17.02 13.55 -2.91
N LEU A 27 -18.05 12.79 -2.51
CA LEU A 27 -17.90 11.65 -1.60
C LEU A 27 -17.55 10.35 -2.34
N LEU A 28 -16.86 9.45 -1.64
CA LEU A 28 -16.54 8.08 -2.10
C LEU A 28 -17.45 7.07 -1.41
N GLU A 29 -18.69 6.95 -1.87
CA GLU A 29 -19.70 6.10 -1.23
C GLU A 29 -19.71 4.68 -1.78
N LYS A 30 -19.28 4.53 -3.04
CA LYS A 30 -19.30 3.27 -3.80
C LYS A 30 -18.15 3.25 -4.80
N GLU A 31 -17.83 2.05 -5.26
CA GLU A 31 -16.73 1.79 -6.19
C GLU A 31 -16.78 2.67 -7.44
N LYS A 32 -17.95 2.83 -8.07
CA LYS A 32 -18.12 3.63 -9.29
C LYS A 32 -17.89 5.14 -9.10
N ASP A 33 -17.78 5.61 -7.86
CA ASP A 33 -17.48 7.01 -7.59
C ASP A 33 -15.99 7.29 -7.83
N LEU A 34 -15.11 6.27 -7.79
CA LEU A 34 -13.69 6.46 -8.02
C LEU A 34 -13.38 6.84 -9.47
N ILE A 35 -12.61 7.91 -9.66
CA ILE A 35 -12.00 8.22 -10.96
C ILE A 35 -10.73 7.37 -11.11
N GLU A 36 -10.72 6.51 -12.13
CA GLU A 36 -9.63 5.54 -12.36
C GLU A 36 -8.35 6.18 -12.91
N ASP A 37 -8.49 7.17 -13.79
CA ASP A 37 -7.39 7.83 -14.50
C ASP A 37 -7.03 9.17 -13.85
N MET A 38 -6.53 9.10 -12.60
CA MET A 38 -6.12 10.31 -11.90
C MET A 38 -4.82 10.91 -12.44
N ASP A 39 -4.78 12.24 -12.52
CA ASP A 39 -3.56 12.99 -12.80
C ASP A 39 -2.88 13.42 -11.49
N PHE A 40 -1.94 12.61 -11.02
CA PHE A 40 -1.19 12.90 -9.79
C PHE A 40 -0.35 14.18 -9.87
N ASN A 41 -0.07 14.73 -11.07
CA ASN A 41 0.69 15.98 -11.20
C ASN A 41 -0.03 17.16 -10.51
N LYS A 42 -1.36 17.14 -10.47
CA LYS A 42 -2.18 18.15 -9.77
C LYS A 42 -1.93 18.18 -8.26
N TYR A 43 -1.38 17.11 -7.71
CA TYR A 43 -1.28 16.89 -6.27
C TYR A 43 0.15 16.90 -5.74
N VAL A 44 1.16 17.13 -6.60
CA VAL A 44 2.60 17.06 -6.24
C VAL A 44 2.92 17.80 -4.94
N GLY A 45 2.35 18.99 -4.72
CA GLY A 45 2.57 19.80 -3.52
C GLY A 45 2.00 19.21 -2.22
N THR A 46 1.20 18.14 -2.30
CA THR A 46 0.57 17.45 -1.16
C THR A 46 1.06 16.02 -0.98
N LEU A 47 1.90 15.51 -1.89
CA LEU A 47 2.41 14.15 -1.81
C LEU A 47 3.52 14.05 -0.75
N GLN A 48 3.53 12.93 -0.02
CA GLN A 48 4.54 12.53 0.96
C GLN A 48 4.96 13.64 1.95
N GLN A 49 4.00 14.25 2.64
CA GLN A 49 4.30 15.29 3.66
C GLN A 49 4.77 14.71 5.01
N SER A 50 4.81 13.39 5.14
CA SER A 50 5.19 12.66 6.36
C SER A 50 6.11 11.48 6.01
N ASN A 51 6.59 10.77 7.02
CA ASN A 51 7.33 9.52 6.88
C ASN A 51 6.42 8.26 6.85
N TYR A 52 5.14 8.45 6.51
CA TYR A 52 4.15 7.38 6.47
C TYR A 52 4.13 6.71 5.09
N VAL A 53 4.05 5.39 5.09
CA VAL A 53 3.87 4.59 3.88
C VAL A 53 2.77 3.57 4.12
N ILE A 54 1.77 3.53 3.23
CA ILE A 54 0.71 2.52 3.28
C ILE A 54 1.19 1.29 2.56
N LEU A 55 1.12 0.15 3.24
CA LEU A 55 1.71 -1.09 2.78
C LEU A 55 0.63 -2.16 2.71
N ALA A 56 0.36 -2.67 1.51
CA ALA A 56 -0.40 -3.90 1.32
C ALA A 56 0.52 -5.08 1.02
N MET A 57 -0.09 -6.22 0.72
CA MET A 57 0.64 -7.48 0.61
C MET A 57 1.32 -7.61 -0.74
N ASN A 58 0.53 -7.53 -1.80
CA ASN A 58 0.92 -7.84 -3.16
C ASN A 58 -0.18 -7.42 -4.16
N PRO A 59 0.17 -7.16 -5.43
CA PRO A 59 -0.82 -6.85 -6.46
C PRO A 59 -1.82 -7.99 -6.71
N GLY A 60 -3.08 -7.63 -6.95
CA GLY A 60 -4.11 -8.57 -7.39
C GLY A 60 -3.88 -9.08 -8.82
N GLY A 61 -4.37 -10.28 -9.12
CA GLY A 61 -4.29 -10.89 -10.45
C GLY A 61 -4.16 -12.42 -10.41
N ALA A 62 -3.99 -13.03 -11.58
CA ALA A 62 -3.70 -14.44 -11.68
C ALA A 62 -2.24 -14.70 -11.29
N TYR A 63 -2.01 -15.58 -10.32
CA TYR A 63 -0.66 -15.97 -9.95
C TYR A 63 0.00 -16.78 -11.07
N ASN A 64 1.26 -16.46 -11.36
CA ASN A 64 2.12 -17.19 -12.28
C ASN A 64 3.52 -17.29 -11.67
N GLU A 65 4.01 -18.51 -11.48
CA GLU A 65 5.29 -18.77 -10.82
C GLU A 65 6.50 -18.28 -11.61
N GLU A 66 6.48 -18.40 -12.94
CA GLU A 66 7.56 -17.92 -13.81
C GLU A 66 7.69 -16.39 -13.76
N ILE A 67 6.55 -15.70 -13.74
CA ILE A 67 6.53 -14.24 -13.55
C ILE A 67 7.01 -13.90 -12.14
N ALA A 68 6.54 -14.63 -11.12
CA ALA A 68 6.93 -14.42 -9.73
C ALA A 68 8.46 -14.52 -9.53
N LEU A 69 9.10 -15.52 -10.15
CA LEU A 69 10.55 -15.73 -10.09
C LEU A 69 11.37 -14.60 -10.74
N ASN A 70 10.76 -13.81 -11.63
CA ASN A 70 11.37 -12.67 -12.31
C ASN A 70 10.83 -11.32 -11.79
N SER A 71 10.23 -11.31 -10.60
CA SER A 71 9.67 -10.10 -10.02
C SER A 71 10.77 -9.14 -9.58
N THR A 72 10.51 -7.85 -9.72
CA THR A 72 11.31 -6.74 -9.20
C THR A 72 10.36 -5.58 -8.90
N ARG A 73 10.76 -4.67 -8.02
CA ARG A 73 9.99 -3.48 -7.69
C ARG A 73 10.08 -2.39 -8.76
N LYS A 74 11.05 -2.49 -9.66
CA LYS A 74 11.25 -1.51 -10.73
C LYS A 74 10.23 -1.70 -11.85
N ILE A 75 9.74 -0.58 -12.37
CA ILE A 75 8.79 -0.55 -13.47
C ILE A 75 9.40 -1.16 -14.74
N ARG A 76 8.60 -1.95 -15.46
CA ARG A 76 8.92 -2.43 -16.80
C ARG A 76 8.45 -1.40 -17.84
N THR A 77 9.11 -1.32 -18.98
CA THR A 77 8.89 -0.26 -20.00
C THR A 77 7.46 -0.15 -20.51
N ASP A 78 6.68 -1.22 -20.42
CA ASP A 78 5.30 -1.37 -20.87
C ASP A 78 4.24 -1.15 -19.76
N ASN A 79 4.67 -0.99 -18.51
CA ASN A 79 3.75 -0.84 -17.40
C ASN A 79 3.13 0.56 -17.38
N ARG A 80 1.84 0.61 -17.04
CA ARG A 80 1.14 1.85 -16.71
C ARG A 80 1.75 2.45 -15.44
N LYS A 81 2.18 3.71 -15.52
CA LYS A 81 2.69 4.48 -14.38
C LYS A 81 1.53 5.02 -13.54
N TRP A 82 1.72 5.06 -12.23
CA TRP A 82 0.86 5.78 -11.28
C TRP A 82 -0.62 5.45 -11.48
N SER A 83 -0.98 4.20 -11.25
CA SER A 83 -2.41 3.79 -11.22
C SER A 83 -2.97 3.98 -9.81
N ASN A 84 -4.29 4.05 -9.67
CA ASN A 84 -4.89 3.82 -8.34
C ASN A 84 -4.52 2.41 -7.87
N PHE A 85 -4.32 2.26 -6.56
CA PHE A 85 -3.60 1.14 -5.95
C PHE A 85 -3.88 -0.26 -6.54
N HIS A 86 -5.14 -0.72 -6.61
CA HIS A 86 -5.48 -2.05 -7.12
C HIS A 86 -6.32 -2.04 -8.42
N ASN A 87 -6.06 -1.13 -9.36
CA ASN A 87 -6.93 -0.87 -10.53
C ASN A 87 -6.99 -1.96 -11.64
N ILE A 88 -7.07 -3.24 -11.28
CA ILE A 88 -7.56 -4.30 -12.16
C ILE A 88 -8.81 -4.93 -11.52
N GLY A 89 -9.96 -4.29 -11.72
CA GLY A 89 -11.28 -4.80 -11.35
C GLY A 89 -11.86 -4.24 -10.04
N ARG A 90 -12.87 -4.95 -9.49
CA ARG A 90 -13.71 -4.52 -8.36
C ARG A 90 -12.92 -4.30 -7.08
N SER A 91 -12.29 -3.15 -6.95
CA SER A 91 -11.51 -2.81 -5.78
C SER A 91 -12.36 -2.06 -4.76
N ARG A 92 -12.31 -2.52 -3.51
CA ARG A 92 -12.92 -1.81 -2.38
C ARG A 92 -12.05 -0.63 -1.90
N ASP A 93 -11.10 -0.19 -2.72
CA ASP A 93 -10.23 0.96 -2.45
C ASP A 93 -11.05 2.22 -2.12
N PHE A 94 -12.31 2.35 -2.58
CA PHE A 94 -13.16 3.49 -2.21
C PHE A 94 -13.40 3.58 -0.69
N LEU A 95 -13.43 2.44 0.02
CA LEU A 95 -13.52 2.42 1.48
C LEU A 95 -12.23 2.92 2.13
N LEU A 96 -11.07 2.60 1.54
CA LEU A 96 -9.77 3.09 1.99
C LEU A 96 -9.64 4.59 1.71
N GLY A 97 -10.03 5.04 0.52
CA GLY A 97 -10.10 6.46 0.17
C GLY A 97 -11.00 7.24 1.13
N ARG A 98 -12.21 6.75 1.41
CA ARG A 98 -13.12 7.35 2.40
C ARG A 98 -12.54 7.40 3.80
N ALA A 99 -11.69 6.45 4.17
CA ALA A 99 -11.03 6.42 5.47
C ALA A 99 -9.91 7.47 5.57
N ILE A 100 -9.15 7.67 4.49
CA ILE A 100 -7.88 8.39 4.47
C ILE A 100 -8.01 9.86 4.07
N MET A 101 -8.91 10.20 3.13
CA MET A 101 -8.92 11.51 2.45
C MET A 101 -9.11 12.72 3.39
N GLU A 102 -9.59 12.49 4.62
CA GLU A 102 -9.76 13.51 5.67
C GLU A 102 -8.74 13.38 6.82
N THR A 103 -7.60 12.75 6.55
CA THR A 103 -6.58 12.44 7.56
C THR A 103 -5.20 12.87 7.09
N LYS A 104 -4.22 12.89 7.99
CA LYS A 104 -2.80 13.15 7.66
C LYS A 104 -2.18 12.06 6.78
N LEU A 105 -2.84 10.92 6.60
CA LEU A 105 -2.38 9.89 5.67
C LEU A 105 -2.65 10.26 4.20
N LYS A 106 -3.49 11.28 3.92
CA LYS A 106 -3.73 11.76 2.55
C LYS A 106 -2.40 12.16 1.90
N GLY A 107 -2.19 11.70 0.67
CA GLY A 107 -0.97 11.97 -0.10
C GLY A 107 0.22 11.09 0.29
N SER A 108 0.10 10.19 1.27
CA SER A 108 1.15 9.21 1.59
C SER A 108 1.36 8.25 0.43
N TYR A 109 2.59 7.78 0.26
CA TYR A 109 2.93 6.75 -0.69
C TYR A 109 2.26 5.42 -0.33
N MET A 110 1.82 4.69 -1.35
CA MET A 110 1.21 3.37 -1.20
C MET A 110 1.93 2.37 -2.08
N THR A 111 2.28 1.23 -1.52
CA THR A 111 2.88 0.14 -2.28
C THR A 111 2.60 -1.22 -1.63
N ASP A 112 2.99 -2.28 -2.30
CA ASP A 112 2.94 -3.64 -1.78
C ASP A 112 4.27 -4.07 -1.21
N LEU A 113 4.26 -4.93 -0.18
CA LEU A 113 5.48 -5.53 0.36
C LEU A 113 6.16 -6.43 -0.68
N PHE A 114 5.39 -7.19 -1.44
CA PHE A 114 5.90 -8.07 -2.48
C PHE A 114 5.38 -7.69 -3.87
N PRO A 115 6.26 -7.49 -4.86
CA PRO A 115 5.87 -7.20 -6.25
C PRO A 115 5.40 -8.46 -7.01
N ILE A 116 4.70 -9.38 -6.33
CA ILE A 116 4.30 -10.69 -6.87
C ILE A 116 2.79 -10.69 -7.10
N VAL A 117 2.37 -10.81 -8.35
CA VAL A 117 0.95 -10.80 -8.71
C VAL A 117 0.25 -12.08 -8.19
N GLY A 118 -0.89 -11.92 -7.51
CA GLY A 118 -1.73 -13.05 -7.13
C GLY A 118 -2.86 -12.71 -6.14
N SER A 119 -4.11 -12.90 -6.53
CA SER A 119 -5.28 -12.61 -5.66
C SER A 119 -5.49 -13.63 -4.54
N LYS A 120 -4.86 -14.81 -4.62
CA LYS A 120 -4.93 -15.85 -3.59
C LYS A 120 -3.75 -15.73 -2.65
N SER A 121 -4.00 -15.23 -1.43
CA SER A 121 -2.96 -15.05 -0.41
C SER A 121 -2.16 -16.32 -0.11
N ASN A 122 -2.76 -17.50 -0.23
CA ASN A 122 -2.07 -18.78 -0.01
C ASN A 122 -0.96 -19.05 -1.04
N ASP A 123 -1.14 -18.65 -2.31
CA ASP A 123 -0.13 -18.84 -3.35
C ASP A 123 1.09 -17.96 -3.05
N ILE A 124 0.84 -16.70 -2.68
CA ILE A 124 1.87 -15.75 -2.25
C ILE A 124 2.59 -16.27 -1.00
N LYS A 125 1.85 -16.72 0.02
CA LYS A 125 2.43 -17.30 1.25
C LYS A 125 3.31 -18.50 0.95
N LYS A 126 2.89 -19.38 0.05
CA LYS A 126 3.68 -20.54 -0.36
C LYS A 126 4.98 -20.10 -1.03
N PHE A 127 4.91 -19.16 -1.97
CA PHE A 127 6.09 -18.64 -2.66
C PHE A 127 7.09 -17.99 -1.72
N ILE A 128 6.64 -17.09 -0.84
CA ILE A 128 7.49 -16.34 0.09
C ILE A 128 8.16 -17.24 1.13
N ASN A 129 7.47 -18.30 1.57
CA ASN A 129 8.02 -19.22 2.58
C ASN A 129 8.79 -20.40 1.98
N ASP A 130 8.82 -20.56 0.64
CA ASP A 130 9.63 -21.60 0.01
C ASP A 130 11.12 -21.24 0.15
N LYS A 131 11.89 -22.17 0.74
CA LYS A 131 13.33 -22.01 0.94
C LYS A 131 14.07 -21.79 -0.37
N LYS A 132 13.58 -22.33 -1.49
CA LYS A 132 14.17 -22.15 -2.83
C LYS A 132 14.13 -20.69 -3.28
N ASN A 133 13.13 -19.94 -2.85
CA ASN A 133 12.91 -18.56 -3.25
C ASN A 133 13.56 -17.56 -2.29
N LYS A 134 14.20 -18.03 -1.20
CA LYS A 134 14.73 -17.17 -0.15
C LYS A 134 15.61 -16.04 -0.68
N THR A 135 16.56 -16.35 -1.58
CA THR A 135 17.48 -15.34 -2.13
C THR A 135 16.73 -14.25 -2.91
N LEU A 136 15.72 -14.65 -3.70
CA LEU A 136 14.87 -13.71 -4.42
C LEU A 136 14.08 -12.83 -3.44
N VAL A 137 13.44 -13.44 -2.44
CA VAL A 137 12.68 -12.70 -1.42
C VAL A 137 13.59 -11.70 -0.68
N ASP A 138 14.78 -12.12 -0.26
CA ASP A 138 15.74 -11.24 0.40
C ASP A 138 16.15 -10.06 -0.51
N ASN A 139 16.29 -10.28 -1.82
CA ASN A 139 16.55 -9.21 -2.79
C ASN A 139 15.36 -8.26 -2.96
N LEU A 140 14.13 -8.78 -3.02
CA LEU A 140 12.92 -7.94 -3.09
C LEU A 140 12.77 -7.04 -1.85
N ILE A 141 13.18 -7.54 -0.68
CA ILE A 141 13.22 -6.75 0.55
C ILE A 141 14.29 -5.65 0.50
N LYS A 142 15.46 -5.92 -0.07
CA LYS A 142 16.47 -4.87 -0.30
C LYS A 142 15.99 -3.83 -1.31
N GLU A 143 15.34 -4.26 -2.39
CA GLU A 143 14.73 -3.33 -3.35
C GLU A 143 13.67 -2.45 -2.70
N PHE A 144 12.90 -2.99 -1.75
CA PHE A 144 11.93 -2.20 -0.97
C PHE A 144 12.64 -1.13 -0.15
N ASP A 145 13.74 -1.47 0.52
CA ASP A 145 14.55 -0.50 1.28
C ASP A 145 15.21 0.56 0.39
N GLU A 146 15.60 0.18 -0.83
CA GLU A 146 16.09 1.12 -1.85
C GLU A 146 14.99 2.05 -2.35
N GLU A 147 13.78 1.54 -2.58
CA GLU A 147 12.61 2.34 -2.92
C GLU A 147 12.29 3.36 -1.83
N MET A 148 12.30 2.91 -0.57
CA MET A 148 12.11 3.78 0.59
C MET A 148 13.22 4.84 0.70
N ASN A 149 14.46 4.47 0.39
CA ASN A 149 15.58 5.41 0.34
C ASN A 149 15.42 6.43 -0.79
N CYS A 150 14.84 6.01 -1.92
CA CYS A 150 14.46 6.95 -2.97
C CYS A 150 13.34 7.87 -2.48
N LEU A 151 12.31 7.38 -1.80
CA LEU A 151 11.18 8.19 -1.34
C LEU A 151 11.61 9.19 -0.25
N LEU A 152 12.19 8.70 0.84
CA LEU A 152 12.46 9.40 2.11
C LEU A 152 13.95 9.36 2.51
N PRO A 153 14.87 9.90 1.68
CA PRO A 153 16.33 9.72 1.89
C PRO A 153 16.88 10.34 3.18
N ASN A 154 16.13 11.28 3.78
CA ASN A 154 16.55 12.00 4.98
C ASN A 154 15.90 11.46 6.26
N GLU A 155 14.97 10.51 6.14
CA GLU A 155 14.32 9.90 7.29
C GLU A 155 15.21 8.79 7.87
N LYS A 156 15.04 8.55 9.17
CA LYS A 156 15.66 7.39 9.84
C LYS A 156 14.64 6.32 10.19
N GLU A 157 13.39 6.74 10.37
CA GLU A 157 12.26 5.87 10.71
C GLU A 157 11.19 6.01 9.63
N ILE A 158 10.66 4.87 9.19
CA ILE A 158 9.50 4.82 8.29
C ILE A 158 8.37 4.11 9.00
N ARG A 159 7.21 4.77 9.10
CA ARG A 159 6.02 4.22 9.72
C ARG A 159 5.16 3.55 8.66
N LEU A 160 5.00 2.24 8.79
CA LEU A 160 4.28 1.42 7.81
C LEU A 160 2.84 1.21 8.29
N ILE A 161 1.89 1.66 7.48
CA ILE A 161 0.47 1.41 7.70
C ILE A 161 0.12 0.09 7.02
N CYS A 162 0.30 -1.02 7.73
CA CYS A 162 0.17 -2.37 7.18
C CYS A 162 -1.31 -2.77 7.06
N ILE A 163 -1.83 -2.86 5.84
CA ILE A 163 -3.20 -3.25 5.56
C ILE A 163 -3.33 -4.77 5.63
N GLY A 164 -3.63 -5.29 6.81
CA GLY A 164 -3.85 -6.70 7.11
C GLY A 164 -2.76 -7.32 8.00
N LYS A 165 -3.18 -8.27 8.82
CA LYS A 165 -2.33 -8.97 9.80
C LYS A 165 -1.11 -9.65 9.17
N ASP A 166 -1.29 -10.29 8.01
CA ASP A 166 -0.18 -10.99 7.33
C ASP A 166 0.91 -10.00 6.89
N VAL A 167 0.51 -8.83 6.37
CA VAL A 167 1.43 -7.76 5.98
C VAL A 167 2.20 -7.25 7.19
N PHE A 168 1.50 -7.00 8.30
CA PHE A 168 2.13 -6.60 9.56
C PHE A 168 3.15 -7.63 10.06
N ASN A 169 2.79 -8.91 10.06
CA ASN A 169 3.69 -9.98 10.50
C ASN A 169 4.94 -10.09 9.61
N TRP A 170 4.77 -9.99 8.29
CA TRP A 170 5.91 -10.03 7.37
C TRP A 170 6.77 -8.78 7.43
N ALA A 171 6.19 -7.59 7.61
CA ALA A 171 6.95 -6.36 7.83
C ALA A 171 7.83 -6.48 9.08
N ASN A 172 7.29 -6.97 10.21
CA ASN A 172 8.10 -7.24 11.40
C ASN A 172 9.25 -8.22 11.11
N LYS A 173 8.93 -9.37 10.52
CA LYS A 173 9.91 -10.44 10.26
C LYS A 173 11.00 -10.04 9.25
N LEU A 174 10.64 -9.36 8.18
CA LEU A 174 11.52 -9.14 7.02
C LEU A 174 12.16 -7.76 7.00
N LEU A 175 11.50 -6.76 7.59
CA LEU A 175 11.97 -5.38 7.63
C LEU A 175 12.54 -5.01 8.99
N VAL A 176 11.79 -5.22 10.09
CA VAL A 176 12.21 -4.81 11.44
C VAL A 176 13.36 -5.66 11.98
N GLU A 177 13.26 -6.98 11.83
CA GLU A 177 14.30 -7.91 12.31
C GLU A 177 15.57 -7.89 11.43
N ASN A 178 15.50 -7.27 10.24
CA ASN A 178 16.60 -7.25 9.28
C ASN A 178 17.55 -6.07 9.52
N LYS A 179 18.65 -6.36 10.23
CA LYS A 179 19.68 -5.37 10.60
C LYS A 179 20.52 -4.82 9.43
N ASN A 180 20.33 -5.33 8.22
CA ASN A 180 21.08 -4.90 7.03
C ASN A 180 20.35 -3.84 6.19
N LEU A 181 19.18 -3.39 6.64
CA LEU A 181 18.40 -2.35 5.97
C LEU A 181 18.78 -0.96 6.48
N LYS A 182 18.56 0.06 5.66
CA LYS A 182 18.93 1.45 5.98
C LYS A 182 18.02 2.10 7.01
N PHE A 183 16.73 1.75 6.98
CA PHE A 183 15.71 2.38 7.81
C PHE A 183 15.33 1.53 9.02
N ASN A 184 14.91 2.22 10.08
CA ASN A 184 14.13 1.62 11.15
C ASN A 184 12.66 1.60 10.71
N TYR A 185 12.11 0.41 10.48
CA TYR A 185 10.71 0.26 10.12
C TYR A 185 9.83 0.15 11.37
N CYS A 186 8.72 0.90 11.41
CA CYS A 186 7.74 0.88 12.48
C CYS A 186 6.37 0.48 11.92
N PRO A 187 6.05 -0.83 11.87
CA PRO A 187 4.78 -1.30 11.34
C PRO A 187 3.63 -1.12 12.33
N HIS A 188 2.49 -0.70 11.82
CA HIS A 188 1.22 -0.60 12.53
C HIS A 188 0.16 -1.45 11.83
N GLU A 189 -0.52 -2.32 12.58
CA GLU A 189 -1.56 -3.20 12.02
C GLU A 189 -2.86 -2.45 11.79
N PHE A 190 -3.31 -2.43 10.54
CA PHE A 190 -4.64 -1.97 10.15
C PHE A 190 -5.44 -3.15 9.57
N PRO A 191 -6.76 -3.20 9.77
CA PRO A 191 -7.58 -4.24 9.16
C PRO A 191 -7.59 -4.09 7.64
N HIS A 192 -7.66 -5.22 6.94
CA HIS A 192 -7.92 -5.24 5.50
C HIS A 192 -9.43 -5.11 5.23
N TYR A 193 -9.84 -4.37 4.21
CA TYR A 193 -11.27 -4.16 3.89
C TYR A 193 -12.00 -5.45 3.45
N SER A 194 -11.26 -6.50 3.07
CA SER A 194 -11.82 -7.84 2.80
C SER A 194 -12.13 -8.63 4.08
N SER A 195 -11.61 -8.22 5.25
CA SER A 195 -11.93 -8.82 6.56
C SER A 195 -13.37 -8.55 7.02
N ALA A 196 -14.22 -8.02 6.15
CA ALA A 196 -15.66 -8.02 6.37
C ALA A 196 -16.22 -9.44 6.50
N ASN A 197 -15.66 -10.40 5.76
CA ASN A 197 -16.11 -11.80 5.81
C ASN A 197 -15.74 -12.49 7.13
N SER A 198 -14.67 -12.06 7.81
CA SER A 198 -14.27 -12.54 9.13
C SER A 198 -14.88 -11.73 10.29
N GLY A 199 -15.70 -10.72 9.98
CA GLY A 199 -16.39 -9.90 10.98
C GLY A 199 -15.51 -8.90 11.72
N GLN A 200 -14.27 -8.65 11.27
CA GLN A 200 -13.39 -7.64 11.86
C GLN A 200 -13.82 -6.22 11.47
N VAL A 201 -14.30 -6.06 10.23
CA VAL A 201 -14.80 -4.78 9.68
C VAL A 201 -16.14 -4.99 8.98
N SER A 202 -16.78 -3.91 8.55
CA SER A 202 -18.05 -3.91 7.83
C SER A 202 -18.01 -2.86 6.73
N ASN A 203 -18.70 -3.11 5.62
CA ASN A 203 -18.95 -2.10 4.59
C ASN A 203 -20.26 -1.32 4.82
N LYS A 204 -21.01 -1.63 5.88
CA LYS A 204 -22.25 -0.94 6.23
C LYS A 204 -21.96 0.25 7.14
N GLU A 205 -22.38 1.45 6.73
CA GLU A 205 -22.09 2.71 7.43
C GLU A 205 -22.65 2.77 8.85
N ASN A 206 -23.82 2.17 9.08
CA ASN A 206 -24.47 2.11 10.38
C ASN A 206 -23.84 1.09 11.35
N SER A 207 -22.77 0.41 10.93
CA SER A 207 -22.06 -0.55 11.78
C SER A 207 -20.96 0.15 12.58
N GLU A 208 -20.84 -0.19 13.87
CA GLU A 208 -19.67 0.20 14.67
C GLU A 208 -18.35 -0.30 14.06
N LYS A 209 -18.41 -1.39 13.27
CA LYS A 209 -17.27 -1.96 12.55
C LYS A 209 -17.09 -1.37 11.15
N PHE A 210 -17.79 -0.28 10.80
CA PHE A 210 -17.67 0.32 9.48
C PHE A 210 -16.21 0.65 9.17
N TYR A 211 -15.69 0.15 8.05
CA TYR A 211 -14.26 0.15 7.76
C TYR A 211 -13.61 1.52 7.91
N PRO A 212 -14.12 2.62 7.29
CA PRO A 212 -13.59 3.96 7.51
C PRO A 212 -13.54 4.40 8.96
N LYS A 213 -14.55 4.05 9.78
CA LYS A 213 -14.59 4.39 11.21
C LYS A 213 -13.47 3.67 11.97
N VAL A 214 -13.28 2.38 11.70
CA VAL A 214 -12.23 1.57 12.32
C VAL A 214 -10.83 2.07 11.96
N ILE A 215 -10.59 2.40 10.69
CA ILE A 215 -9.30 2.97 10.24
C ILE A 215 -9.03 4.31 10.94
N LYS A 216 -10.02 5.22 10.98
CA LYS A 216 -9.87 6.51 11.68
C LYS A 216 -9.61 6.34 13.19
N GLN A 217 -10.19 5.33 13.83
CA GLN A 217 -9.88 5.00 15.22
C GLN A 217 -8.43 4.51 15.39
N LYS A 218 -7.95 3.64 14.50
CA LYS A 218 -6.57 3.15 14.49
C LYS A 218 -5.54 4.26 14.27
N ILE A 219 -5.84 5.24 13.41
CA ILE A 219 -5.00 6.44 13.22
C ILE A 219 -4.79 7.17 14.55
N LYS A 220 -5.87 7.36 15.33
CA LYS A 220 -5.79 7.99 16.66
C LYS A 220 -5.06 7.12 17.68
N GLU A 221 -5.35 5.82 17.70
CA GLU A 221 -4.69 4.83 18.58
C GLU A 221 -3.17 4.85 18.41
N TYR A 222 -2.71 4.92 17.16
CA TYR A 222 -1.28 4.97 16.82
C TYR A 222 -0.70 6.38 16.74
N GLN A 223 -1.48 7.41 17.09
CA GLN A 223 -1.07 8.82 17.09
C GLN A 223 -0.52 9.30 15.73
N LEU A 224 -1.09 8.80 14.64
CA LEU A 224 -0.69 9.13 13.27
C LEU A 224 -1.33 10.44 12.77
N ASP A 225 -2.11 11.10 13.62
CA ASP A 225 -2.67 12.42 13.43
C ASP A 225 -1.86 13.52 14.14
N LEU A 226 -0.84 13.17 14.93
CA LEU A 226 0.04 14.10 15.64
C LEU A 226 1.34 14.32 14.85
N LEU A 227 1.41 15.48 14.20
CA LEU A 227 2.58 16.08 13.53
C LEU A 227 2.41 17.60 13.61
#